data_AF-A0A1G9NQU1-F1
#
_entry.id   AF-A0A1G9NQU1-F1
#
_cell.length_a   1.000
_cell.length_b   1.000
_cell.length_c   1.000
_cell.angle_alpha   90.00
_cell.angle_beta   90.00
_cell.angle_gamma   90.00
#
_symmetry.space_group_name_H-M   'P 1'
#
loop_
_entity.id
_entity.type
_entity.pdbx_description
1 polymer ?
#
loop_
_entity_poly.entity_id
_entity_poly.type
_entity_poly.pdbx_seq_one_letter_code
_entity_poly.pdbx_strand_id
1 'polypeptide(L)' 'MIYVNNKPILLVCDNTAFVKMLPCLAEIMREADTGFPYDGAKQHYVLDIDNAKLSKEVIAILEPVTPLPKPKKKVK' A
#
# COMPACT_ATOMS: atom_id res chain seq x y z
N MET A 1 -1.44 1.70 9.11
CA MET A 1 -2.17 1.22 7.91
C MET A 1 -3.26 2.21 7.57
N ILE A 2 -3.35 2.63 6.31
CA ILE A 2 -4.33 3.61 5.81
C ILE A 2 -5.36 2.88 4.95
N TYR A 3 -6.62 3.24 5.16
CA TYR A 3 -7.75 2.64 4.48
C TYR A 3 -8.37 3.61 3.47
N VAL A 4 -8.69 3.10 2.28
CA VAL A 4 -9.46 3.81 1.25
C VAL A 4 -10.67 2.94 0.93
N ASN A 5 -11.88 3.47 1.03
CA ASN A 5 -13.13 2.71 0.83
C ASN A 5 -13.18 1.40 1.63
N ASN A 6 -12.77 1.45 2.90
CA ASN A 6 -12.65 0.30 3.82
C ASN A 6 -11.64 -0.78 3.42
N LYS A 7 -10.80 -0.54 2.40
CA LYS A 7 -9.74 -1.44 1.96
C LYS A 7 -8.37 -0.99 2.48
N PRO A 8 -7.52 -1.88 3.00
CA PRO A 8 -6.20 -1.52 3.51
C PRO A 8 -5.21 -1.34 2.35
N ILE A 9 -5.07 -0.11 1.87
CA ILE A 9 -4.28 0.19 0.66
C ILE A 9 -2.83 0.51 0.98
N LEU A 10 -2.58 1.39 1.96
CA LEU A 10 -1.22 1.84 2.29
C LEU A 10 -0.79 1.40 3.68
N LEU A 11 0.50 1.21 3.85
CA LEU A 11 1.14 1.04 5.15
C LEU A 11 2.04 2.24 5.39
N VAL A 12 2.03 2.79 6.61
CA VAL A 12 2.94 3.89 6.98
C VAL A 12 3.71 3.41 8.20
N CYS A 13 5.04 3.44 8.07
CA CYS A 13 6.00 3.04 9.09
C CYS A 13 7.17 4.02 9.01
N ASP A 14 7.68 4.49 10.15
CA ASP A 14 8.82 5.41 10.24
C ASP A 14 8.73 6.59 9.26
N ASN A 15 7.59 7.28 9.27
CA ASN A 15 7.25 8.41 8.38
C ASN A 15 7.30 8.11 6.87
N THR A 16 7.41 6.85 6.48
CA THR A 16 7.48 6.41 5.09
C THR A 16 6.20 5.68 4.72
N ALA A 17 5.62 6.04 3.57
CA ALA A 17 4.47 5.35 3.02
C ALA A 17 4.93 4.19 2.13
N PHE A 18 4.28 3.04 2.30
CA PHE A 18 4.59 1.80 1.60
C PHE A 18 3.34 1.23 0.94
N VAL A 19 3.55 0.63 -0.23
CA VAL A 19 2.54 -0.17 -0.94
C VAL A 19 3.10 -1.55 -1.28
N LYS A 20 2.23 -2.56 -1.24
CA LYS A 20 2.64 -3.94 -1.57
C LYS A 20 3.13 -4.02 -3.00
N MET A 21 4.22 -4.75 -3.21
CA MET A 21 4.70 -5.06 -4.56
C MET A 21 3.72 -6.05 -5.21
N LEU A 22 2.85 -5.53 -6.06
CA LEU A 22 1.88 -6.31 -6.85
C LEU A 22 2.20 -6.15 -8.35
N PRO A 23 1.96 -7.18 -9.19
CA PRO A 23 2.22 -7.09 -10.63
C PRO A 23 1.54 -5.91 -11.33
N CYS A 24 0.35 -5.51 -10.88
CA CYS A 24 -0.37 -4.36 -11.43
C CYS A 24 0.31 -3.00 -11.16
N LEU A 25 1.24 -2.93 -10.21
CA LEU A 25 2.03 -1.74 -9.91
C LEU A 25 3.44 -1.77 -10.50
N ALA A 26 3.86 -2.89 -11.11
CA ALA A 26 5.24 -3.07 -11.52
C ALA A 26 5.72 -2.00 -12.52
N GLU A 27 4.85 -1.56 -13.42
CA GLU A 27 5.18 -0.55 -14.42
C GLU A 27 5.24 0.86 -13.82
N ILE A 28 4.21 1.27 -13.08
CA ILE A 28 4.12 2.62 -12.50
C ILE A 28 5.12 2.84 -11.36
N MET A 29 5.49 1.79 -10.64
CA MET A 29 6.46 1.81 -9.55
C MET A 29 7.85 1.30 -9.96
N ARG A 30 8.13 1.16 -11.26
CA ARG A 30 9.40 0.58 -11.76
C ARG A 30 10.63 1.32 -11.23
N GLU A 31 10.52 2.63 -11.07
CA GLU A 31 11.60 3.52 -10.62
C GLU A 31 11.44 3.94 -9.15
N ALA A 32 10.44 3.39 -8.46
CA ALA A 32 10.23 3.69 -7.06
C ALA A 32 11.26 2.96 -6.20
N ASP A 33 11.69 3.62 -5.13
CA ASP A 33 12.51 2.99 -4.10
C ASP A 33 11.77 1.81 -3.47
N THR A 34 12.54 0.87 -2.92
CA THR A 34 12.00 -0.28 -2.20
C THR A 34 12.55 -0.33 -0.79
N GLY A 35 11.75 -0.85 0.13
CA GLY A 35 12.14 -0.95 1.52
C GLY A 35 11.30 -1.95 2.29
N PHE A 36 11.65 -2.14 3.56
CA PHE A 36 10.92 -3.00 4.47
C PHE A 36 10.17 -2.12 5.46
N PRO A 37 8.82 -2.19 5.53
CA PRO A 37 8.06 -1.35 6.44
C PRO A 37 8.38 -1.58 7.91
N TYR A 38 8.75 -2.81 8.28
CA TYR A 38 9.15 -3.18 9.64
C TYR A 38 9.93 -4.49 9.60
N ASP A 39 10.58 -4.85 10.71
CA ASP A 39 11.37 -6.07 10.81
C ASP A 39 10.55 -7.34 10.54
N GLY A 40 11.04 -8.18 9.63
CA GLY A 40 10.35 -9.39 9.19
C GLY A 40 9.21 -9.16 8.20
N ALA A 41 8.97 -7.92 7.76
CA ALA A 41 8.06 -7.64 6.65
C ALA A 41 8.65 -8.12 5.32
N LYS A 42 7.77 -8.28 4.31
CA LYS A 42 8.22 -8.41 2.92
C LYS A 42 8.67 -7.05 2.39
N GLN A 43 9.46 -7.04 1.33
CA GLN A 43 9.81 -5.81 0.63
C GLN A 43 8.55 -5.17 0.01
N HIS A 44 8.45 -3.85 0.13
CA HIS A 44 7.37 -3.02 -0.39
C HIS A 44 7.98 -1.89 -1.24
N TYR A 45 7.17 -1.30 -2.12
CA TYR A 45 7.55 -0.04 -2.75
C TYR A 45 7.38 1.09 -1.74
N VAL A 46 8.34 2.02 -1.73
CA VAL A 46 8.20 3.31 -1.07
C VAL A 46 7.38 4.20 -1.99
N LEU A 47 6.26 4.73 -1.49
CA LEU A 47 5.42 5.65 -2.23
C LEU A 47 5.86 7.08 -1.95
N ASP A 48 6.22 7.80 -3.00
CA ASP A 48 6.40 9.25 -2.95
C ASP A 48 5.04 9.94 -2.78
N ILE A 49 4.76 10.34 -1.54
CA ILE A 49 3.52 11.01 -1.14
C ILE A 49 3.49 12.49 -1.55
N ASP A 50 4.65 13.10 -1.80
CA ASP A 50 4.72 14.48 -2.29
C ASP A 50 4.24 14.55 -3.75
N ASN A 51 4.41 13.45 -4.50
CA ASN A 51 3.77 13.26 -5.79
C ASN A 51 2.31 12.80 -5.65
N ALA A 52 1.42 13.78 -5.43
CA ALA A 52 -0.02 13.54 -5.30
C ALA A 52 -0.65 12.86 -6.53
N LYS A 53 -0.10 13.06 -7.74
CA LYS A 53 -0.60 12.41 -8.96
C LYS A 53 -0.30 10.91 -8.93
N LEU A 54 0.97 10.55 -8.69
CA LEU A 54 1.40 9.16 -8.54
C LEU A 54 0.61 8.45 -7.44
N SER A 55 0.48 9.11 -6.27
CA SER A 55 -0.28 8.56 -5.15
C SER A 55 -1.72 8.22 -5.51
N LYS A 56 -2.42 9.09 -6.23
CA LYS A 56 -3.79 8.83 -6.69
C LYS A 56 -3.86 7.68 -7.70
N GLU A 57 -2.94 7.63 -8.66
CA GLU A 57 -2.88 6.55 -9.66
C GLU A 57 -2.63 5.20 -9.00
N VAL A 58 -1.68 5.11 -8.07
CA VAL A 58 -1.39 3.89 -7.31
C VAL A 58 -2.61 3.43 -6.51
N ILE A 59 -3.30 4.36 -5.82
CA ILE A 59 -4.52 4.03 -5.07
C ILE A 59 -5.62 3.54 -6.03
N ALA A 60 -5.82 4.20 -7.17
CA ALA A 60 -6.83 3.80 -8.16
C ALA A 60 -6.58 2.41 -8.75
N ILE A 61 -5.31 2.01 -8.91
CA ILE A 61 -4.93 0.66 -9.37
C ILE A 61 -5.15 -0.38 -8.24
N LEU A 62 -4.78 -0.04 -7.00
CA LEU A 62 -4.85 -0.96 -5.86
C LEU A 62 -6.25 -1.18 -5.33
N GLU A 63 -7.10 -0.16 -5.33
CA GLU A 63 -8.44 -0.21 -4.78
C GLU A 63 -9.28 -1.36 -5.37
N PRO A 64 -9.43 -1.55 -6.69
CA PRO A 64 -10.28 -2.61 -7.24
C PRO A 64 -9.76 -4.02 -6.93
N VAL A 65 -8.44 -4.20 -6.79
CA VAL A 65 -7.82 -5.52 -6.53
C VAL A 65 -7.67 -5.85 -5.05
N THR A 66 -7.76 -4.86 -4.17
CA THR A 66 -7.61 -5.07 -2.72
C THR A 66 -8.95 -5.54 -2.12
N PRO A 67 -9.00 -6.75 -1.52
CA PRO A 67 -10.22 -7.22 -0.89
C PRO A 67 -10.51 -6.46 0.40
N LEU A 68 -11.78 -6.42 0.78
CA LEU A 68 -12.17 -5.94 2.09
C LEU A 68 -11.59 -6.86 3.19
N PRO A 69 -11.15 -6.30 4.34
CA PRO A 69 -10.71 -7.10 5.47
C PRO A 69 -11.82 -8.04 5.93
N LYS A 70 -11.46 -9.27 6.29
CA LYS A 70 -12.41 -10.21 6.90
C LYS A 70 -12.92 -9.61 8.22
N PRO A 71 -14.23 -9.69 8.51
CA PRO A 71 -14.76 -9.28 9.81
C PRO A 71 -14.03 -10.01 10.93
N LYS A 72 -13.52 -9.28 11.92
CA LYS A 72 -12.97 -9.91 13.13
C LYS A 72 -14.13 -10.52 13.91
N LYS A 73 -14.01 -11.79 14.32
CA LYS A 73 -14.95 -12.39 15.27
C LYS A 73 -14.97 -11.52 16.53
N LYS A 74 -16.14 -11.09 16.97
CA LYS A 74 -16.29 -10.42 18.27
C LYS A 74 -15.91 -11.46 19.34
N VAL A 75 -14.82 -11.21 20.06
CA VAL A 75 -14.53 -11.92 21.30
C VAL A 75 -15.57 -11.44 22.31
N LYS A 76 -16.39 -12.37 22.81
CA LYS A 76 -17.32 -12.10 23.92
C LYS A 76 -16.56 -12.14 25.23
#